data_AF-A0A7C4PK88-F1
#
_entry.id   AF-A0A7C4PK88-F1
#
_cell.length_a   1.000
_cell.length_b   1.000
_cell.length_c   1.000
_cell.angle_alpha   90.00
_cell.angle_beta   90.00
_cell.angle_gamma   90.00
#
_symmetry.space_group_name_H-M   'P 1'
#
loop_
_entity.id
_entity.type
_entity.pdbx_description
1 polymer ?
#
loop_
_entity_poly.entity_id
_entity_poly.type
_entity_poly.pdbx_seq_one_letter_code
_entity_poly.pdbx_strand_id
1 'polypeptide(L)'
;MNPRTLALPQGSPLREFLTPRWLFTTLLVLLAAMAMVRLGLWQLDRLEQRRARNALIQKAMALPPLNLNQADLPDWSTATYRDAVVTGKYDISGEVLLRNQVWENQPGFHLLTPLLIEGHTRAIWVDRGWIPLEDGDPLKRAKYVEEGTITVQGRLMPSQQTRSLGGAVDAPQGRLDAWNWIDLPRLGQQISVPIIPLYLLAAPLTPQSLPARSLPEPDLSEGPHMG
;
A
#
# COMPACT_ATOMS: atom_id res chain seq x y z
N MET A 1 47.65 -50.27 60.02
CA MET A 1 46.31 -49.74 60.37
C MET A 1 46.45 -48.24 60.62
N ASN A 2 45.71 -47.43 59.85
CA ASN A 2 45.50 -45.96 59.89
C ASN A 2 46.64 -44.96 59.59
N PRO A 3 46.33 -43.76 59.02
CA PRO A 3 45.24 -43.41 58.09
C PRO A 3 45.71 -42.61 56.86
N ARG A 4 44.99 -42.74 55.74
CA ARG A 4 45.12 -41.84 54.56
C ARG A 4 44.45 -40.50 54.87
N THR A 5 45.21 -39.43 54.92
CA THR A 5 44.70 -38.05 54.96
C THR A 5 44.37 -37.58 53.55
N LEU A 6 43.08 -37.42 53.26
CA LEU A 6 42.54 -36.78 52.05
C LEU A 6 42.85 -35.28 52.11
N ALA A 7 43.70 -34.78 51.20
CA ALA A 7 43.85 -33.35 50.95
C ALA A 7 42.68 -32.87 50.07
N LEU A 8 41.79 -32.04 50.63
CA LEU A 8 40.75 -31.37 49.87
C LEU A 8 41.32 -30.09 49.21
N PRO A 9 41.10 -29.86 47.91
CA PRO A 9 41.51 -28.60 47.27
C PRO A 9 40.60 -27.45 47.74
N GLN A 10 41.17 -26.52 48.51
CA GLN A 10 40.48 -25.30 48.97
C GLN A 10 40.86 -24.12 48.08
N GLY A 11 40.20 -24.02 46.93
CA GLY A 11 40.12 -22.78 46.15
C GLY A 11 38.65 -22.52 45.85
N SER A 12 38.04 -21.53 46.50
CA SER A 12 36.63 -21.20 46.27
C SER A 12 36.46 -20.71 44.81
N PRO A 13 35.77 -21.45 43.93
CA PRO A 13 35.66 -21.11 42.50
C PRO A 13 34.94 -19.78 42.26
N LEU A 14 34.23 -19.27 43.27
CA LEU A 14 33.44 -18.04 43.24
C LEU A 14 34.27 -16.77 43.03
N ARG A 15 35.56 -16.76 43.41
CA ARG A 15 36.41 -15.55 43.30
C ARG A 15 36.90 -15.28 41.88
N GLU A 16 37.02 -16.31 41.04
CA GLU A 16 37.45 -16.17 39.64
C GLU A 16 36.37 -15.50 38.77
N PHE A 17 35.09 -15.77 39.06
CA PHE A 17 33.94 -15.16 38.40
C PHE A 17 33.69 -13.68 38.77
N LEU A 18 34.35 -13.17 39.82
CA LEU A 18 34.23 -11.78 40.27
C LEU A 18 35.37 -10.89 39.76
N THR A 19 36.21 -11.38 38.84
CA THR A 19 37.21 -10.52 38.20
C THR A 19 36.53 -9.53 37.23
N PRO A 20 37.07 -8.30 37.05
CA PRO A 20 36.44 -7.25 36.22
C PRO A 20 36.09 -7.71 34.79
N ARG A 21 36.88 -8.65 34.25
CA ARG A 21 36.65 -9.25 32.93
C ARG A 21 35.37 -10.08 32.86
N TRP A 22 35.10 -10.90 33.89
CA TRP A 22 33.88 -11.71 33.94
C TRP A 22 32.63 -10.85 34.17
N LEU A 23 32.73 -9.84 35.04
CA LEU A 23 31.64 -8.86 35.24
C LEU A 23 31.27 -8.11 33.96
N PHE A 24 32.26 -7.68 33.17
CA PHE A 24 32.02 -7.01 31.89
C PHE A 24 31.35 -7.95 30.88
N THR A 25 31.83 -9.19 30.73
CA THR A 25 31.22 -10.17 29.82
C THR A 25 29.79 -10.49 30.23
N THR A 26 29.52 -10.69 31.52
CA THR A 26 28.16 -10.92 32.03
C THR A 26 27.24 -9.73 31.75
N LEU A 27 27.72 -8.50 31.96
CA LEU A 27 26.95 -7.29 31.63
C LEU A 27 26.64 -7.23 30.14
N LEU A 28 27.61 -7.52 29.27
CA LEU A 28 27.42 -7.55 27.82
C LEU A 28 26.37 -8.58 27.41
N VAL A 29 26.41 -9.80 27.99
CA VAL A 29 25.41 -10.84 27.74
C VAL A 29 24.01 -10.41 28.20
N LEU A 30 23.90 -9.76 29.36
CA LEU A 30 22.62 -9.23 29.84
C LEU A 30 22.06 -8.14 28.93
N LEU A 31 22.91 -7.23 28.44
CA LEU A 31 22.51 -6.20 27.47
C LEU A 31 22.07 -6.81 26.14
N ALA A 32 22.80 -7.81 25.65
CA ALA A 32 22.43 -8.54 24.43
C ALA A 32 21.10 -9.27 24.62
N ALA A 33 20.90 -9.96 25.74
CA ALA A 33 19.65 -10.64 26.07
C ALA A 33 18.47 -9.64 26.13
N MET A 34 18.66 -8.48 26.77
CA MET A 34 17.65 -7.43 26.82
C MET A 34 17.30 -6.88 25.42
N ALA A 35 18.30 -6.69 24.56
CA ALA A 35 18.09 -6.29 23.18
C ALA A 35 17.30 -7.34 22.39
N MET A 36 17.62 -8.63 22.56
CA MET A 36 16.90 -9.73 21.92
C MET A 36 15.44 -9.80 22.37
N VAL A 37 15.17 -9.64 23.67
CA VAL A 37 13.78 -9.58 24.19
C VAL A 37 13.02 -8.40 23.60
N ARG A 38 13.64 -7.21 23.56
CA ARG A 38 13.01 -6.01 22.96
C ARG A 38 12.70 -6.22 21.47
N LEU A 39 13.60 -6.85 20.72
CA LEU A 39 13.38 -7.17 19.31
C LEU A 39 12.28 -8.22 19.13
N GLY A 40 12.20 -9.22 20.01
CA GLY A 40 11.12 -10.20 20.02
C GLY A 40 9.75 -9.55 20.25
N LEU A 41 9.65 -8.63 21.21
CA LEU A 41 8.42 -7.85 21.45
C LEU A 41 8.06 -7.00 20.22
N TRP A 42 9.05 -6.32 19.62
CA TRP A 42 8.82 -5.54 18.41
C TRP A 42 8.31 -6.40 17.24
N GLN A 43 8.81 -7.63 17.08
CA GLN A 43 8.32 -8.55 16.06
C GLN A 43 6.84 -8.94 16.31
N LEU A 44 6.47 -9.19 17.56
CA LEU A 44 5.08 -9.49 17.94
C LEU A 44 4.15 -8.30 17.70
N ASP A 45 4.55 -7.10 18.11
CA ASP A 45 3.80 -5.86 17.86
C ASP A 45 3.60 -5.65 16.36
N ARG A 46 4.65 -5.90 15.57
CA ARG A 46 4.58 -5.76 14.11
C ARG A 46 3.65 -6.78 13.46
N LEU A 47 3.62 -8.00 13.98
CA LEU A 47 2.69 -9.04 13.53
C LEU A 47 1.23 -8.65 13.85
N GLU A 48 0.97 -8.18 15.08
CA GLU A 48 -0.37 -7.75 15.48
C GLU A 48 -0.87 -6.57 14.63
N GLN A 49 -0.01 -5.59 14.35
CA GLN A 49 -0.32 -4.49 13.43
C GLN A 49 -0.72 -4.98 12.03
N ARG A 50 -0.01 -5.98 11.50
CA ARG A 50 -0.32 -6.59 10.20
C ARG A 50 -1.66 -7.32 10.23
N ARG A 51 -1.91 -8.13 11.25
CA ARG A 51 -3.19 -8.84 11.44
C ARG A 51 -4.36 -7.89 11.54
N ALA A 52 -4.23 -6.83 12.36
CA ALA A 52 -5.27 -5.82 12.51
C ALA A 52 -5.56 -5.12 11.16
N ARG A 53 -4.52 -4.75 10.40
CA ARG A 53 -4.68 -4.20 9.05
C ARG A 53 -5.41 -5.18 8.12
N ASN A 54 -4.96 -6.44 8.08
CA ASN A 54 -5.53 -7.46 7.19
C ASN A 54 -7.00 -7.73 7.52
N ALA A 55 -7.36 -7.76 8.81
CA ALA A 55 -8.74 -7.90 9.25
C ALA A 55 -9.63 -6.74 8.79
N LEU A 56 -9.12 -5.50 8.81
CA LEU A 56 -9.85 -4.34 8.28
C LEU A 56 -10.07 -4.45 6.76
N ILE A 57 -9.04 -4.86 6.01
CA ILE A 57 -9.14 -5.07 4.56
C ILE A 57 -10.17 -6.15 4.23
N GLN A 58 -10.08 -7.31 4.90
CA GLN A 58 -11.03 -8.41 4.71
C GLN A 58 -12.46 -8.00 5.01
N LYS A 59 -12.67 -7.26 6.12
CA LYS A 59 -13.99 -6.75 6.49
C LYS A 59 -14.54 -5.80 5.43
N ALA A 60 -13.72 -4.88 4.91
CA ALA A 60 -14.13 -3.95 3.86
C ALA A 60 -14.49 -4.66 2.54
N MET A 61 -13.70 -5.66 2.15
CA MET A 61 -13.94 -6.47 0.94
C MET A 61 -15.18 -7.36 1.05
N ALA A 62 -15.58 -7.76 2.26
CA ALA A 62 -16.78 -8.55 2.48
C ALA A 62 -18.09 -7.74 2.47
N LEU A 63 -18.01 -6.40 2.48
CA LEU A 63 -19.19 -5.55 2.40
C LEU A 63 -19.74 -5.50 0.96
N PRO A 64 -21.06 -5.31 0.79
CA PRO A 64 -21.65 -5.14 -0.53
C PRO A 64 -21.04 -3.91 -1.23
N PRO A 65 -20.96 -3.89 -2.58
CA PRO A 65 -20.41 -2.75 -3.30
C PRO A 65 -21.07 -1.42 -2.93
N LEU A 66 -20.26 -0.38 -2.71
CA LEU A 66 -20.74 0.97 -2.41
C LEU A 66 -21.15 1.68 -3.70
N ASN A 67 -22.37 2.20 -3.76
CA ASN A 67 -22.80 3.05 -4.87
C ASN A 67 -22.43 4.51 -4.61
N LEU A 68 -21.44 5.03 -5.35
CA LEU A 68 -20.93 6.39 -5.16
C LEU A 68 -21.87 7.49 -5.67
N ASN A 69 -22.90 7.14 -6.43
CA ASN A 69 -23.96 8.08 -6.84
C ASN A 69 -24.99 8.33 -5.73
N GLN A 70 -24.95 7.58 -4.62
CA GLN A 70 -25.85 7.83 -3.49
C GLN A 70 -25.44 9.10 -2.74
N ALA A 71 -26.42 9.79 -2.16
CA ALA A 71 -26.18 11.02 -1.39
C ALA A 71 -25.46 10.75 -0.08
N ASP A 72 -25.86 9.68 0.61
CA ASP A 72 -25.31 9.27 1.90
C ASP A 72 -24.18 8.25 1.69
N LEU A 73 -22.95 8.70 1.90
CA LEU A 73 -21.75 7.87 1.75
C LEU A 73 -21.11 7.68 3.12
N PRO A 74 -20.61 6.47 3.42
CA PRO A 74 -19.93 6.20 4.68
C PRO A 74 -18.64 7.02 4.80
N ASP A 75 -18.05 7.03 6.00
CA ASP A 75 -16.70 7.57 6.17
C ASP A 75 -15.71 6.82 5.27
N TRP A 76 -14.94 7.57 4.49
CA TRP A 76 -13.90 7.08 3.58
C TRP A 76 -12.85 6.23 4.29
N SER A 77 -12.61 6.47 5.58
CA SER A 77 -11.72 5.65 6.39
C SER A 77 -12.16 4.18 6.46
N THR A 78 -13.48 3.95 6.41
CA THR A 78 -14.09 2.60 6.45
C THR A 78 -14.40 2.02 5.07
N ALA A 79 -14.38 2.87 4.02
CA ALA A 79 -14.64 2.48 2.63
C ALA A 79 -13.38 2.03 1.87
N THR A 80 -12.20 2.21 2.45
CA THR A 80 -10.93 1.79 1.83
C THR A 80 -10.93 0.27 1.61
N TYR A 81 -10.51 -0.20 0.43
CA TYR A 81 -10.55 -1.59 -0.04
C TYR A 81 -11.95 -2.18 -0.29
N ARG A 82 -13.03 -1.42 -0.06
CA ARG A 82 -14.39 -1.86 -0.41
C ARG A 82 -14.60 -1.74 -1.91
N ASP A 83 -15.32 -2.70 -2.48
CA ASP A 83 -15.74 -2.60 -3.88
C ASP A 83 -16.80 -1.49 -4.03
N ALA A 84 -16.82 -0.83 -5.19
CA ALA A 84 -17.70 0.29 -5.46
C ALA A 84 -18.15 0.33 -6.92
N VAL A 85 -19.30 0.97 -7.13
CA VAL A 85 -19.86 1.27 -8.44
C VAL A 85 -20.12 2.76 -8.53
N VAL A 86 -19.80 3.35 -9.68
CA VAL A 86 -20.04 4.76 -9.96
C VAL A 86 -20.43 4.96 -11.40
N THR A 87 -21.46 5.77 -11.61
CA THR A 87 -21.93 6.22 -12.91
C THR A 87 -21.57 7.69 -13.10
N GLY A 88 -21.05 8.04 -14.27
CA GLY A 88 -20.55 9.38 -14.52
C GLY A 88 -19.95 9.54 -15.90
N LYS A 89 -19.27 10.67 -16.11
CA LYS A 89 -18.57 10.97 -17.36
C LYS A 89 -17.10 11.26 -17.09
N TYR A 90 -16.21 10.69 -17.88
CA TYR A 90 -14.78 10.99 -17.76
C TYR A 90 -14.50 12.43 -18.19
N ASP A 91 -13.71 13.13 -17.37
CA ASP A 91 -13.10 14.41 -17.73
C ASP A 91 -11.72 14.14 -18.32
N ILE A 92 -11.68 13.95 -19.65
CA ILE A 92 -10.45 13.67 -20.41
C ILE A 92 -9.43 14.81 -20.30
N SER A 93 -9.86 16.04 -20.02
CA SER A 93 -8.93 17.18 -19.86
C SER A 93 -8.06 17.05 -18.60
N GLY A 94 -8.54 16.31 -17.60
CA GLY A 94 -7.83 15.96 -16.38
C GLY A 94 -7.10 14.63 -16.44
N GLU A 95 -7.09 13.92 -17.59
CA GLU A 95 -6.40 12.63 -17.71
C GLU A 95 -4.88 12.76 -17.56
N VAL A 96 -4.30 11.88 -16.74
CA VAL A 96 -2.86 11.79 -16.50
C VAL A 96 -2.38 10.34 -16.59
N LEU A 97 -1.07 10.17 -16.77
CA LEU A 97 -0.42 8.86 -16.78
C LEU A 97 0.18 8.52 -15.42
N LEU A 98 0.05 7.28 -14.97
CA LEU A 98 0.87 6.73 -13.90
C LEU A 98 2.05 5.98 -14.52
N ARG A 99 3.27 6.39 -14.17
CA ARG A 99 4.55 5.88 -14.72
C ARG A 99 4.95 4.56 -14.08
N ASN A 100 5.95 3.93 -14.68
CA ASN A 100 6.63 2.74 -14.15
C ASN A 100 5.69 1.56 -13.90
N GLN A 101 4.65 1.42 -14.73
CA GLN A 101 3.72 0.31 -14.65
C GLN A 101 4.19 -0.81 -15.57
N VAL A 102 4.00 -2.05 -15.13
CA VAL A 102 4.36 -3.25 -15.88
C VAL A 102 3.16 -4.17 -15.95
N TRP A 103 2.80 -4.57 -17.16
CA TRP A 103 1.78 -5.58 -17.42
C TRP A 103 2.38 -6.68 -18.27
N GLU A 104 2.28 -7.95 -17.83
CA GLU A 104 2.82 -9.10 -18.57
C GLU A 104 4.28 -8.93 -19.05
N ASN A 105 5.14 -8.42 -18.17
CA ASN A 105 6.55 -8.09 -18.43
C ASN A 105 6.79 -6.97 -19.48
N GLN A 106 5.77 -6.19 -19.82
CA GLN A 106 5.89 -5.05 -20.72
C GLN A 106 5.77 -3.73 -19.95
N PRO A 107 6.70 -2.77 -20.15
CA PRO A 107 6.61 -1.46 -19.52
C PRO A 107 5.50 -0.63 -20.16
N GLY A 108 4.85 0.20 -19.37
CA GLY A 108 3.82 1.10 -19.84
C GLY A 108 3.32 2.05 -18.76
N PHE A 109 2.08 2.50 -18.92
CA PHE A 109 1.44 3.46 -18.03
C PHE A 109 0.09 2.94 -17.57
N HIS A 110 -0.41 3.40 -16.42
CA HIS A 110 -1.85 3.36 -16.20
C HIS A 110 -2.48 4.69 -16.62
N LEU A 111 -3.68 4.62 -17.17
CA LEU A 111 -4.50 5.80 -17.42
C LEU A 111 -5.30 6.15 -16.16
N LEU A 112 -5.04 7.33 -15.63
CA LEU A 112 -5.73 7.86 -14.47
C LEU A 112 -6.58 9.04 -14.91
N THR A 113 -7.91 8.90 -14.82
CA THR A 113 -8.85 9.90 -15.35
C THR A 113 -9.90 10.26 -14.30
N PRO A 114 -10.19 11.55 -14.06
CA PRO A 114 -11.29 11.95 -13.20
C PRO A 114 -12.62 11.54 -13.84
N LEU A 115 -13.49 10.92 -13.05
CA LEU A 115 -14.87 10.66 -13.41
C LEU A 115 -15.77 11.63 -12.64
N LEU A 116 -16.45 12.50 -13.36
CA LEU A 116 -17.47 13.39 -12.82
C LEU A 116 -18.70 12.55 -12.47
N ILE A 117 -19.07 12.51 -11.19
CA ILE A 117 -20.12 11.62 -10.70
C ILE A 117 -21.48 12.19 -11.09
N GLU A 118 -22.29 11.39 -11.78
CA GLU A 118 -23.62 11.81 -12.22
C GLU A 118 -24.50 12.18 -11.02
N GLY A 119 -25.10 13.37 -11.06
CA GLY A 119 -25.95 13.91 -10.00
C GLY A 119 -25.20 14.59 -8.84
N HIS A 120 -23.86 14.72 -8.92
CA HIS A 120 -23.03 15.33 -7.87
C HIS A 120 -22.06 16.36 -8.43
N THR A 121 -21.53 17.24 -7.56
CA THR A 121 -20.51 18.25 -7.91
C THR A 121 -19.07 17.76 -7.73
N ARG A 122 -18.89 16.51 -7.31
CA ARG A 122 -17.60 15.88 -6.98
C ARG A 122 -17.19 14.86 -8.03
N ALA A 123 -15.89 14.56 -8.07
CA ALA A 123 -15.30 13.56 -8.93
C ALA A 123 -14.58 12.47 -8.13
N ILE A 124 -14.34 11.34 -8.78
CA ILE A 124 -13.42 10.29 -8.31
C ILE A 124 -12.35 10.05 -9.37
N TRP A 125 -11.10 9.89 -8.94
CA TRP A 125 -10.06 9.43 -9.83
C TRP A 125 -10.25 7.94 -10.13
N VAL A 126 -10.25 7.56 -11.40
CA VAL A 126 -10.36 6.17 -11.83
C VAL A 126 -9.06 5.74 -12.47
N ASP A 127 -8.40 4.74 -11.91
CA ASP A 127 -7.35 3.99 -12.60
C ASP A 127 -8.04 3.04 -13.59
N ARG A 128 -7.95 3.39 -14.87
CA ARG A 128 -8.63 2.73 -15.99
C ARG A 128 -7.86 1.52 -16.50
N GLY A 129 -6.67 1.25 -15.96
CA GLY A 129 -5.82 0.14 -16.36
C GLY A 129 -4.61 0.55 -17.19
N TRP A 130 -3.84 -0.46 -17.57
CA TRP A 130 -2.54 -0.34 -18.23
C TRP A 130 -2.63 -0.12 -19.74
N ILE A 131 -1.73 0.71 -20.28
CA ILE A 131 -1.50 0.90 -21.70
C ILE A 131 0.00 0.75 -22.03
N PRO A 132 0.35 0.30 -23.25
CA PRO A 132 1.74 0.19 -23.69
C PRO A 132 2.48 1.53 -23.66
N LEU A 133 3.80 1.45 -23.48
CA LEU A 133 4.68 2.63 -23.43
C LEU A 133 4.57 3.49 -24.70
N GLU A 134 4.42 2.87 -25.88
CA GLU A 134 4.31 3.56 -27.17
C GLU A 134 3.05 4.40 -27.32
N ASP A 135 2.05 4.17 -26.47
CA ASP A 135 0.78 4.88 -26.44
C ASP A 135 0.75 6.00 -25.39
N GLY A 136 1.90 6.39 -24.80
CA GLY A 136 1.96 7.54 -23.90
C GLY A 136 1.62 8.89 -24.57
N ASP A 137 1.77 8.98 -25.89
CA ASP A 137 1.44 10.18 -26.67
C ASP A 137 -0.08 10.48 -26.63
N PRO A 138 -0.52 11.69 -26.27
CA PRO A 138 -1.92 12.09 -26.26
C PRO A 138 -2.71 11.73 -27.54
N LEU A 139 -2.11 11.84 -28.73
CA LEU A 139 -2.77 11.53 -30.00
C LEU A 139 -3.08 10.03 -30.13
N LYS A 140 -2.19 9.17 -29.64
CA LYS A 140 -2.38 7.72 -29.68
C LYS A 140 -3.38 7.25 -28.62
N ARG A 141 -3.49 7.97 -27.50
CA ARG A 141 -4.45 7.67 -26.43
C ARG A 141 -5.90 7.91 -26.79
N ALA A 142 -6.17 8.70 -27.83
CA ALA A 142 -7.53 8.98 -28.30
C ALA A 142 -8.35 7.69 -28.56
N LYS A 143 -7.69 6.59 -28.95
CA LYS A 143 -8.33 5.27 -29.16
C LYS A 143 -8.87 4.62 -27.88
N TYR A 144 -8.44 5.07 -26.71
CA TYR A 144 -8.89 4.57 -25.41
C TYR A 144 -9.98 5.42 -24.79
N VAL A 145 -10.46 6.48 -25.45
CA VAL A 145 -11.49 7.34 -24.86
C VAL A 145 -12.81 6.59 -24.76
N GLU A 146 -13.35 6.49 -23.55
CA GLU A 146 -14.70 6.00 -23.29
C GLU A 146 -15.63 7.21 -23.22
N GLU A 147 -16.41 7.44 -24.28
CA GLU A 147 -17.31 8.59 -24.39
C GLU A 147 -18.65 8.36 -23.69
N GLY A 148 -19.30 9.47 -23.33
CA GLY A 148 -20.65 9.46 -22.76
C GLY A 148 -20.68 9.14 -21.26
N THR A 149 -21.89 8.80 -20.79
CA THR A 149 -22.10 8.36 -19.41
C THR A 149 -21.80 6.87 -19.32
N ILE A 150 -20.93 6.50 -18.39
CA ILE A 150 -20.48 5.14 -18.17
C ILE A 150 -20.67 4.73 -16.71
N THR A 151 -20.79 3.43 -16.49
CA THR A 151 -20.80 2.84 -15.15
C THR A 151 -19.51 2.05 -14.95
N VAL A 152 -18.71 2.48 -13.98
CA VAL A 152 -17.45 1.84 -13.62
C VAL A 152 -17.64 1.07 -12.32
N GLN A 153 -17.29 -0.21 -12.35
CA GLN A 153 -17.14 -1.03 -11.15
C GLN A 153 -15.65 -1.15 -10.82
N GLY A 154 -15.32 -1.25 -9.55
CA GLY A 154 -13.92 -1.34 -9.13
C GLY A 154 -13.76 -1.42 -7.63
N ARG A 155 -12.51 -1.27 -7.17
CA ARG A 155 -12.16 -1.25 -5.75
C ARG A 155 -11.69 0.12 -5.32
N LEU A 156 -12.20 0.61 -4.20
CA LEU A 156 -11.72 1.85 -3.60
C LEU A 156 -10.34 1.65 -2.98
N MET A 157 -9.39 2.48 -3.37
CA MET A 157 -8.00 2.39 -2.95
C MET A 157 -7.56 3.72 -2.31
N PRO A 158 -6.72 3.66 -1.25
CA PRO A 158 -6.25 4.85 -0.58
C PRO A 158 -5.23 5.59 -1.44
N SER A 159 -5.09 6.90 -1.25
CA SER A 159 -4.00 7.65 -1.86
C SER A 159 -2.63 7.04 -1.52
N GLN A 160 -1.76 7.00 -2.53
CA GLN A 160 -0.38 6.54 -2.38
C GLN A 160 0.48 7.73 -1.95
N GLN A 161 0.72 7.89 -0.64
CA GLN A 161 1.64 8.93 -0.19
C GLN A 161 3.10 8.54 -0.49
N THR A 162 3.87 9.50 -1.02
CA THR A 162 5.31 9.41 -1.28
C THR A 162 6.12 9.30 0.02
N ARG A 163 6.07 8.14 0.69
CA ARG A 163 6.88 7.86 1.90
C ARG A 163 7.82 6.68 1.75
N SER A 164 8.10 6.21 0.53
CA SER A 164 9.21 5.29 0.32
C SER A 164 10.52 6.07 0.25
N LEU A 165 11.45 5.74 1.15
CA LEU A 165 12.85 6.20 1.05
C LEU A 165 13.40 5.75 -0.31
N GLY A 166 13.71 6.70 -1.20
CA GLY A 166 14.41 6.45 -2.46
C GLY A 166 13.55 6.36 -3.73
N GLY A 167 12.25 6.67 -3.69
CA GLY A 167 11.40 6.77 -4.90
C GLY A 167 11.54 8.11 -5.63
N ALA A 168 11.27 8.13 -6.94
CA ALA A 168 11.07 9.37 -7.68
C ALA A 168 9.90 10.16 -7.08
N VAL A 169 10.12 11.43 -6.77
CA VAL A 169 9.14 12.33 -6.18
C VAL A 169 8.59 13.21 -7.30
N ASP A 170 7.26 13.30 -7.38
CA ASP A 170 6.60 14.18 -8.34
C ASP A 170 6.80 15.66 -7.95
N ALA A 171 6.79 16.56 -8.95
CA ALA A 171 7.02 17.97 -8.68
C ALA A 171 5.91 18.54 -7.75
N PRO A 172 6.28 19.28 -6.69
CA PRO A 172 5.33 19.70 -5.67
C PRO A 172 4.31 20.73 -6.16
N GLN A 173 4.55 21.36 -7.32
CA GLN A 173 3.71 22.42 -7.88
C GLN A 173 3.66 22.32 -9.41
N GLY A 174 2.72 23.05 -10.02
CA GLY A 174 2.50 23.05 -11.47
C GLY A 174 1.64 21.88 -11.95
N ARG A 175 1.30 21.90 -13.25
CA ARG A 175 0.58 20.80 -13.89
C ARG A 175 1.56 19.70 -14.30
N LEU A 176 1.22 18.46 -13.96
CA LEU A 176 1.90 17.23 -14.37
C LEU A 176 0.91 16.37 -15.16
N ASP A 177 1.33 15.96 -16.36
CA ASP A 177 0.57 15.03 -17.20
C ASP A 177 0.94 13.56 -16.91
N ALA A 178 1.99 13.32 -16.12
CA ALA A 178 2.44 11.98 -15.76
C ALA A 178 3.12 11.94 -14.38
N TRP A 179 2.73 10.96 -13.58
CA TRP A 179 2.96 10.85 -12.14
C TRP A 179 3.64 9.55 -11.77
N ASN A 180 4.39 9.54 -10.68
CA ASN A 180 4.97 8.32 -10.13
C ASN A 180 4.04 7.67 -9.10
N TRP A 181 3.22 8.47 -8.40
CA TRP A 181 2.32 8.01 -7.34
C TRP A 181 0.92 8.63 -7.47
N ILE A 182 -0.10 7.93 -7.00
CA ILE A 182 -1.47 8.46 -6.90
C ILE A 182 -1.62 9.28 -5.61
N ASP A 183 -1.00 10.47 -5.59
CA ASP A 183 -1.17 11.48 -4.53
C ASP A 183 -2.46 12.28 -4.80
N LEU A 184 -3.57 11.89 -4.17
CA LEU A 184 -4.88 12.48 -4.42
C LEU A 184 -4.96 13.95 -4.01
N PRO A 185 -4.47 14.38 -2.83
CA PRO A 185 -4.39 15.80 -2.50
C PRO A 185 -3.68 16.64 -3.58
N ARG A 186 -2.58 16.12 -4.13
CA ARG A 186 -1.78 16.85 -5.12
C ARG A 186 -2.36 16.80 -6.54
N LEU A 187 -2.92 15.66 -6.94
CA LEU A 187 -3.71 15.51 -8.17
C LEU A 187 -4.94 16.41 -8.16
N GLY A 188 -5.62 16.51 -7.01
CA GLY A 188 -6.78 17.36 -6.80
C GLY A 188 -6.53 18.85 -7.05
N GLN A 189 -5.28 19.31 -6.94
CA GLN A 189 -4.93 20.70 -7.26
C GLN A 189 -4.98 21.02 -8.76
N GLN A 190 -5.03 20.00 -9.64
CA GLN A 190 -5.06 20.20 -11.10
C GLN A 190 -6.48 20.23 -11.67
N ILE A 191 -7.50 20.04 -10.83
CA ILE A 191 -8.90 19.91 -11.21
C ILE A 191 -9.77 20.84 -10.36
N SER A 192 -10.79 21.41 -10.98
CA SER A 192 -11.61 22.47 -10.38
C SER A 192 -12.77 21.93 -9.52
N VAL A 193 -12.90 20.61 -9.38
CA VAL A 193 -14.00 19.95 -8.67
C VAL A 193 -13.49 19.24 -7.40
N PRO A 194 -14.29 19.19 -6.32
CA PRO A 194 -13.96 18.39 -5.15
C PRO A 194 -13.74 16.91 -5.52
N ILE A 195 -12.70 16.30 -4.97
CA ILE A 195 -12.40 14.88 -5.17
C ILE A 195 -12.69 14.04 -3.94
N ILE A 196 -13.14 12.82 -4.19
CA ILE A 196 -13.17 11.76 -3.18
C ILE A 196 -11.72 11.44 -2.76
N PRO A 197 -11.40 11.29 -1.45
CA PRO A 197 -10.04 11.03 -0.97
C PRO A 197 -9.58 9.57 -1.16
N LEU A 198 -10.26 8.83 -2.04
CA LEU A 198 -9.97 7.48 -2.50
C LEU A 198 -10.05 7.48 -4.03
N TYR A 199 -9.26 6.64 -4.69
CA TYR A 199 -9.40 6.41 -6.13
C TYR A 199 -10.08 5.06 -6.37
N LEU A 200 -10.70 4.91 -7.54
CA LEU A 200 -11.31 3.67 -7.96
C LEU A 200 -10.34 2.93 -8.89
N LEU A 201 -9.92 1.72 -8.51
CA LEU A 201 -9.23 0.82 -9.41
C LEU A 201 -10.26 0.03 -10.21
N ALA A 202 -10.36 0.27 -11.52
CA ALA A 202 -11.41 -0.30 -12.35
C ALA A 202 -11.31 -1.82 -12.47
N ALA A 203 -12.45 -2.49 -12.37
CA ALA A 203 -12.57 -3.94 -12.53
C ALA A 203 -12.24 -4.39 -13.96
N PRO A 204 -11.73 -5.63 -14.13
CA PRO A 204 -11.52 -6.24 -15.45
C PRO A 204 -12.77 -6.19 -16.33
N LEU A 205 -12.57 -6.01 -17.63
CA LEU A 205 -13.62 -6.11 -18.64
C LEU A 205 -13.66 -7.52 -19.23
N THR A 206 -14.84 -7.94 -19.66
CA THR A 206 -15.03 -9.21 -20.38
C THR A 206 -15.66 -8.92 -21.75
N PRO A 207 -14.95 -9.16 -22.88
CA PRO A 207 -13.57 -9.64 -22.98
C PRO A 207 -12.54 -8.59 -22.51
N GLN A 208 -11.34 -9.06 -22.16
CA GLN A 208 -10.22 -8.17 -21.81
C GLN A 208 -9.84 -7.31 -23.03
N SER A 209 -9.65 -6.02 -22.80
CA SER A 209 -9.21 -5.05 -23.80
C SER A 209 -8.22 -4.06 -23.17
N LEU A 210 -7.60 -3.23 -24.02
CA LEU A 210 -6.84 -2.08 -23.51
C LEU A 210 -7.80 -0.91 -23.24
N PRO A 211 -7.59 -0.14 -22.15
CA PRO A 211 -6.52 -0.33 -21.15
C PRO A 211 -6.73 -1.60 -20.30
N ALA A 212 -5.67 -2.37 -20.07
CA ALA A 212 -5.72 -3.64 -19.37
C ALA A 212 -6.02 -3.42 -17.89
N ARG A 213 -7.22 -3.78 -17.47
CA ARG A 213 -7.71 -3.63 -16.09
C ARG A 213 -7.41 -4.88 -15.27
N SER A 214 -7.01 -4.66 -14.02
CA SER A 214 -6.84 -5.73 -13.04
C SER A 214 -7.20 -5.24 -11.64
N LEU A 215 -7.74 -6.17 -10.84
CA LEU A 215 -7.98 -5.96 -9.42
C LEU A 215 -7.05 -6.91 -8.65
N PRO A 216 -5.81 -6.49 -8.33
CA PRO A 216 -4.91 -7.30 -7.55
C PRO A 216 -5.53 -7.57 -6.18
N GLU A 217 -5.45 -8.81 -5.73
CA GLU A 217 -5.81 -9.15 -4.36
C GLU A 217 -4.79 -8.52 -3.41
N PRO A 218 -5.24 -7.86 -2.33
CA PRO A 218 -4.32 -7.41 -1.30
C PRO A 218 -3.52 -8.58 -0.74
N ASP A 219 -2.21 -8.39 -0.54
CA ASP A 219 -1.41 -9.37 0.17
C ASP A 219 -1.82 -9.40 1.65
N LEU A 220 -2.51 -10.48 2.04
CA LEU A 220 -2.98 -10.73 3.40
C LEU A 220 -2.09 -11.72 4.14
N SER A 221 -0.92 -12.07 3.58
CA SER A 221 0.03 -12.95 4.26
C SER A 221 0.63 -12.28 5.50
N GLU A 222 0.99 -13.10 6.49
CA GLU A 222 1.66 -12.63 7.71
C GLU A 222 3.18 -12.43 7.51
N GLY A 223 3.68 -12.70 6.30
CA GLY A 223 5.11 -12.68 5.94
C GLY A 223 5.61 -14.04 5.43
N PRO A 224 6.90 -14.13 5.08
CA PRO A 224 7.52 -15.39 4.68
C PRO A 224 7.43 -16.41 5.82
N HIS A 225 6.71 -17.50 5.58
CA HIS A 225 6.56 -18.64 6.49
C HIS A 225 7.50 -19.80 6.10
N MET A 226 8.40 -19.58 5.14
CA MET A 226 9.46 -20.52 4.75
C MET A 226 10.80 -20.01 5.29
N GLY A 227 11.39 -20.80 6.19
CA GLY A 227 12.82 -20.79 6.47
C GLY A 227 13.58 -21.68 5.50
#